data_AF-A0A2G2FDG9-F1
#
_entry.id   AF-A0A2G2FDG9-F1
#
_cell.length_a   1.000
_cell.length_b   1.000
_cell.length_c   1.000
_cell.angle_alpha   90.00
_cell.angle_beta   90.00
_cell.angle_gamma   90.00
#
_symmetry.space_group_name_H-M   'P 1'
#
loop_
_entity.id
_entity.type
_entity.pdbx_description
1 polymer ?
#
loop_
_entity_poly.entity_id
_entity_poly.type
_entity_poly.pdbx_seq_one_letter_code
_entity_poly.pdbx_strand_id
1 'polypeptide(L)'
;MTKRYFDILGIAPTKDEKLIKRAYRKLALKYHPDKNPSPNAHKKFIEISEAYDFLMIAINQSKKSKDEKKQGKQYSYNDFTKPKQSKTKEEIFEERLKQARRRYEYMKQKEAEENEKYFQEISTGASWRTFKMIMYGCLFLSFIFTIDHLILPSKWEEDELAKGNRILTYSGIRHNKIVPIISKNKEKVWVKTSFYASAENFQTIYLERTFIFRDIKRVWTWEKDGWYSSATDFSVSGSFPILPIFLIIPFITYFIKGRTLAYSLLFNVSKYIFGLILVFLLYSNDRWAHLITLGLL
;
A
#
# COMPACT_ATOMS: atom_id res chain seq x y z
N MET A 1 -9.31 24.58 -29.53
CA MET A 1 -10.40 23.60 -29.35
C MET A 1 -10.08 22.52 -28.31
N THR A 2 -8.89 21.93 -28.30
CA THR A 2 -8.43 20.93 -27.31
C THR A 2 -8.65 21.33 -25.85
N LYS A 3 -8.35 22.58 -25.48
CA LYS A 3 -8.49 23.10 -24.11
C LYS A 3 -9.90 22.91 -23.54
N ARG A 4 -10.94 23.21 -24.33
CA ARG A 4 -12.35 23.04 -23.94
C ARG A 4 -12.69 21.60 -23.56
N TYR A 5 -12.11 20.60 -24.22
CA TYR A 5 -12.38 19.19 -23.91
C TYR A 5 -11.69 18.73 -22.62
N PHE A 6 -10.51 19.27 -22.31
CA PHE A 6 -9.89 19.07 -21.00
C PHE A 6 -10.72 19.73 -19.88
N ASP A 7 -11.29 20.92 -20.15
CA ASP A 7 -12.17 21.62 -19.23
C ASP A 7 -13.47 20.84 -18.96
N ILE A 8 -14.07 20.23 -20.00
CA ILE A 8 -15.25 19.35 -19.86
C ILE A 8 -14.94 18.14 -18.97
N LEU A 9 -13.74 17.55 -19.10
CA LEU A 9 -13.29 16.46 -18.24
C LEU A 9 -12.81 16.92 -16.85
N GLY A 10 -12.69 18.23 -16.62
CA GLY A 10 -12.24 18.82 -15.35
C GLY A 10 -10.78 18.52 -15.02
N ILE A 11 -9.91 18.45 -16.02
CA ILE A 11 -8.49 18.14 -15.86
C ILE A 11 -7.60 19.15 -16.59
N ALA A 12 -6.36 19.33 -16.14
CA ALA A 12 -5.39 20.16 -16.84
C ALA A 12 -4.98 19.52 -18.19
N PRO A 13 -4.60 20.31 -19.22
CA PRO A 13 -4.11 19.79 -20.48
C PRO A 13 -2.94 18.82 -20.28
N THR A 14 -3.13 17.57 -20.72
CA THR A 14 -2.13 16.51 -20.54
C THR A 14 -2.15 15.53 -21.71
N LYS A 15 -1.02 14.83 -21.93
CA LYS A 15 -0.92 13.70 -22.86
C LYS A 15 -1.01 12.35 -22.15
N ASP A 16 -1.23 12.35 -20.83
CA ASP A 16 -1.42 11.12 -20.06
C ASP A 16 -2.81 10.52 -20.29
N GLU A 17 -2.86 9.47 -21.11
CA GLU A 17 -4.08 8.71 -21.39
C GLU A 17 -4.74 8.14 -20.13
N LYS A 18 -3.95 7.75 -19.11
CA LYS A 18 -4.50 7.16 -17.88
C LYS A 18 -5.31 8.17 -17.11
N LEU A 19 -4.82 9.42 -17.03
CA LEU A 19 -5.50 10.53 -16.38
C LEU A 19 -6.82 10.85 -17.08
N ILE A 20 -6.81 10.92 -18.43
CA ILE A 20 -8.00 11.19 -19.25
C ILE A 20 -9.05 10.08 -19.08
N LYS A 21 -8.65 8.80 -19.16
CA LYS A 21 -9.54 7.64 -18.91
C LYS A 21 -10.14 7.69 -17.50
N ARG A 22 -9.35 8.05 -16.49
CA ARG A 22 -9.81 8.16 -15.10
C ARG A 22 -10.85 9.27 -14.95
N ALA A 23 -10.62 10.44 -15.53
CA ALA A 23 -11.55 11.57 -15.50
C ALA A 23 -12.87 11.24 -16.19
N TYR A 24 -12.80 10.65 -17.40
CA TYR A 24 -13.97 10.17 -18.14
C TYR A 24 -14.79 9.18 -17.31
N ARG A 25 -14.17 8.12 -16.74
CA ARG A 25 -14.89 7.12 -15.92
C ARG A 25 -15.63 7.75 -14.75
N LYS A 26 -14.99 8.67 -14.03
CA LYS A 26 -15.59 9.37 -12.88
C LYS A 26 -16.83 10.17 -13.29
N LEU A 27 -16.75 10.92 -14.40
CA LEU A 27 -17.84 11.76 -14.87
C LEU A 27 -18.94 10.95 -15.56
N ALA A 28 -18.58 9.94 -16.36
CA ALA A 28 -19.52 9.02 -17.00
C ALA A 28 -20.36 8.25 -15.98
N LEU A 29 -19.77 7.82 -14.85
CA LEU A 29 -20.52 7.22 -13.74
C LEU A 29 -21.50 8.22 -13.10
N LYS A 30 -21.07 9.47 -12.90
CA LYS A 30 -21.84 10.53 -12.23
C LYS A 30 -23.03 11.01 -13.07
N TYR A 31 -22.88 11.06 -14.39
CA TYR A 31 -23.90 11.53 -15.33
C TYR A 31 -24.53 10.39 -16.15
N HIS A 32 -24.34 9.13 -15.73
CA HIS A 32 -24.93 8.00 -16.42
C HIS A 32 -26.46 8.12 -16.43
N PRO A 33 -27.12 7.97 -17.59
CA PRO A 33 -28.58 8.11 -17.71
C PRO A 33 -29.37 7.28 -16.69
N ASP A 34 -28.97 6.03 -16.48
CA ASP A 34 -29.68 5.13 -15.56
C ASP A 34 -29.44 5.43 -14.07
N LYS A 35 -28.36 6.15 -13.74
CA LYS A 35 -28.00 6.46 -12.34
C LYS A 35 -28.34 7.90 -11.95
N ASN A 36 -28.56 8.77 -12.93
CA ASN A 36 -28.78 10.19 -12.73
C ASN A 36 -30.05 10.63 -13.48
N PRO A 37 -31.17 10.82 -12.76
CA PRO A 37 -32.45 11.20 -13.36
C PRO A 37 -32.50 12.68 -13.80
N SER A 38 -31.43 13.46 -13.61
CA SER A 38 -31.42 14.87 -13.99
C SER A 38 -31.59 15.05 -15.50
N PRO A 39 -32.43 15.99 -15.96
CA PRO A 39 -32.62 16.27 -17.39
C PRO A 39 -31.33 16.73 -18.09
N ASN A 40 -30.39 17.32 -17.34
CA ASN A 40 -29.09 17.73 -17.86
C ASN A 40 -28.04 16.62 -17.87
N ALA A 41 -28.28 15.48 -17.22
CA ALA A 41 -27.30 14.39 -17.17
C ALA A 41 -27.03 13.79 -18.56
N HIS A 42 -28.08 13.65 -19.37
CA HIS A 42 -28.00 13.09 -20.71
C HIS A 42 -27.13 13.95 -21.64
N LYS A 43 -27.35 15.27 -21.64
CA LYS A 43 -26.52 16.23 -22.40
C LYS A 43 -25.06 16.19 -21.96
N LYS A 44 -24.81 16.24 -20.65
CA LYS A 44 -23.46 16.16 -20.10
C LYS A 44 -22.78 14.84 -20.43
N PHE A 45 -23.49 13.72 -20.39
CA PHE A 45 -22.94 12.40 -20.71
C PHE A 45 -22.45 12.31 -22.17
N ILE A 46 -23.21 12.91 -23.10
CA ILE A 46 -22.79 13.03 -24.50
C ILE A 46 -21.55 13.90 -24.60
N GLU A 47 -21.56 15.10 -24.02
CA GLU A 47 -20.41 16.03 -24.05
C GLU A 47 -19.12 15.41 -23.46
N ILE A 48 -19.25 14.69 -22.34
CA ILE A 48 -18.15 13.97 -21.68
C ILE A 48 -17.60 12.88 -22.59
N SER A 49 -18.47 12.16 -23.30
CA SER A 49 -18.07 11.09 -24.22
C SER A 49 -17.37 11.66 -25.46
N GLU A 50 -17.92 12.72 -26.06
CA GLU A 50 -17.32 13.43 -27.19
C GLU A 50 -15.95 14.05 -26.82
N ALA A 51 -15.85 14.62 -25.61
CA ALA A 51 -14.60 15.17 -25.10
C ALA A 51 -13.51 14.12 -24.95
N TYR A 52 -13.84 12.98 -24.33
CA TYR A 52 -12.93 11.85 -24.20
C TYR A 52 -12.42 11.36 -25.56
N ASP A 53 -13.33 11.21 -26.52
CA ASP A 53 -13.02 10.73 -27.86
C ASP A 53 -12.04 11.65 -28.59
N PHE A 54 -12.35 12.94 -28.61
CA PHE A 54 -11.50 13.92 -29.29
C PHE A 54 -10.09 13.93 -28.70
N LEU A 55 -9.97 13.87 -27.36
CA LEU A 55 -8.68 13.85 -26.70
C LEU A 55 -7.89 12.57 -27.00
N MET A 56 -8.54 11.41 -27.05
CA MET A 56 -7.88 10.15 -27.39
C MET A 56 -7.41 10.11 -28.85
N ILE A 57 -8.20 10.65 -29.78
CA ILE A 57 -7.79 10.78 -31.19
C ILE A 57 -6.59 11.71 -31.30
N ALA A 58 -6.66 12.90 -30.68
CA ALA A 58 -5.59 13.87 -30.73
C ALA A 58 -4.27 13.33 -30.17
N ILE A 59 -4.32 12.57 -29.06
CA ILE A 59 -3.15 11.92 -28.49
C ILE A 59 -2.62 10.83 -29.42
N ASN A 60 -3.47 9.96 -29.95
CA ASN A 60 -3.06 8.89 -30.86
C ASN A 60 -2.46 9.43 -32.16
N GLN A 61 -3.04 10.48 -32.74
CA GLN A 61 -2.48 11.16 -33.91
C GLN A 61 -1.11 11.78 -33.61
N SER A 62 -0.94 12.39 -32.42
CA SER A 62 0.35 12.94 -31.99
C SER A 62 1.44 11.88 -31.74
N LYS A 63 1.05 10.61 -31.49
CA LYS A 63 1.97 9.47 -31.33
C LYS A 63 2.36 8.87 -32.69
N LYS A 64 1.40 8.79 -33.61
CA LYS A 64 1.60 8.21 -34.95
C LYS A 64 2.57 9.03 -35.82
N SER A 65 2.78 10.30 -35.51
CA SER A 65 3.77 11.15 -36.18
C SER A 65 5.21 11.01 -35.64
N LYS A 66 5.46 10.19 -34.60
CA LYS A 66 6.79 10.03 -34.00
C LYS A 66 7.38 8.63 -34.06
N ASP A 67 6.58 7.57 -34.06
CA ASP A 67 7.10 6.19 -34.03
C ASP A 67 6.31 5.27 -34.98
N GLU A 68 6.93 4.88 -36.10
CA GLU A 68 6.47 3.72 -36.87
C GLU A 68 6.97 2.42 -36.20
N LYS A 69 6.04 1.45 -36.10
CA LYS A 69 6.20 0.05 -35.66
C LYS A 69 6.26 -0.20 -34.15
N LYS A 70 5.08 -0.45 -33.57
CA LYS A 70 4.80 -1.62 -32.70
C LYS A 70 3.29 -1.87 -32.64
N GLN A 71 2.87 -2.97 -33.24
CA GLN A 71 1.49 -3.44 -33.27
C GLN A 71 1.08 -3.96 -31.88
N GLY A 72 0.18 -3.24 -31.22
CA GLY A 72 -0.83 -3.83 -30.35
C GLY A 72 -2.19 -3.63 -31.03
N LYS A 73 -3.12 -4.58 -30.88
CA LYS A 73 -4.50 -4.45 -31.42
C LYS A 73 -5.16 -3.18 -30.86
N GLN A 74 -5.07 -2.09 -31.62
CA GLN A 74 -5.66 -0.80 -31.30
C GLN A 74 -7.08 -0.79 -31.85
N TYR A 75 -8.06 -0.65 -30.95
CA TYR A 75 -9.46 -0.54 -31.36
C TYR A 75 -9.63 0.67 -32.27
N SER A 76 -10.23 0.45 -33.44
CA SER A 76 -10.47 1.48 -34.44
C SER A 76 -11.64 2.36 -34.00
N TYR A 77 -11.36 3.63 -33.72
CA TYR A 77 -12.35 4.64 -33.38
C TYR A 77 -13.41 4.87 -34.49
N ASN A 78 -13.05 4.52 -35.73
CA ASN A 78 -13.83 4.84 -36.93
C ASN A 78 -15.11 4.00 -37.11
N ASP A 79 -15.37 3.00 -36.26
CA ASP A 79 -16.58 2.15 -36.36
C ASP A 79 -17.87 2.89 -35.98
N PHE A 80 -17.78 4.07 -35.37
CA PHE A 80 -18.94 4.84 -34.88
C PHE A 80 -19.21 6.15 -35.63
N THR A 81 -18.52 6.41 -36.73
CA THR A 81 -18.67 7.67 -37.47
C THR A 81 -18.97 7.39 -38.94
N LYS A 82 -20.25 7.19 -39.26
CA LYS A 82 -20.78 7.39 -40.61
C LYS A 82 -22.04 8.26 -40.51
N PRO A 83 -22.05 9.50 -41.04
CA PRO A 83 -23.26 10.30 -41.05
C PRO A 83 -24.27 9.67 -42.01
N LYS A 84 -25.47 9.33 -41.52
CA LYS A 84 -26.65 9.10 -42.35
C LYS A 84 -27.57 10.33 -42.27
N GLN A 85 -28.21 10.62 -43.41
CA GLN A 85 -29.03 11.79 -43.81
C GLN A 85 -29.92 12.47 -42.76
N SER A 86 -30.42 13.66 -43.12
CA SER A 86 -31.18 14.66 -42.35
C SER A 86 -32.19 14.10 -41.35
N LYS A 87 -31.74 13.98 -40.10
CA LYS A 87 -32.54 13.64 -38.92
C LYS A 87 -32.95 14.90 -38.16
N THR A 88 -34.05 14.83 -37.42
CA THR A 88 -34.45 15.91 -36.51
C THR A 88 -33.42 16.09 -35.37
N LYS A 89 -33.39 17.26 -34.72
CA LYS A 89 -32.45 17.53 -33.61
C LYS A 89 -32.58 16.50 -32.46
N GLU A 90 -33.79 15.99 -32.24
CA GLU A 90 -34.12 15.01 -31.21
C GLU A 90 -33.58 13.61 -31.58
N GLU A 91 -33.77 13.19 -32.83
CA GLU A 91 -33.22 11.92 -33.33
C GLU A 91 -31.69 11.88 -33.29
N ILE A 92 -31.02 13.00 -33.62
CA ILE A 92 -29.56 13.12 -33.52
C ILE A 92 -29.10 13.00 -32.06
N PHE A 93 -29.85 13.61 -31.14
CA PHE A 93 -29.54 13.56 -29.71
C PHE A 93 -29.66 12.12 -29.17
N GLU A 94 -30.75 11.43 -29.48
CA GLU A 94 -30.96 10.04 -29.07
C GLU A 94 -29.91 9.08 -29.65
N GLU A 95 -29.50 9.29 -30.91
CA GLU A 95 -28.46 8.49 -31.53
C GLU A 95 -27.11 8.68 -30.83
N ARG A 96 -26.73 9.93 -30.52
CA ARG A 96 -25.50 10.25 -29.78
C ARG A 96 -25.53 9.68 -28.37
N LEU A 97 -26.67 9.76 -27.68
CA LEU A 97 -26.86 9.16 -26.36
C LEU A 97 -26.68 7.64 -26.42
N LYS A 98 -27.31 6.97 -27.38
CA LYS A 98 -27.20 5.53 -27.59
C LYS A 98 -25.76 5.10 -27.90
N GLN A 99 -25.05 5.87 -28.72
CA GLN A 99 -23.64 5.65 -29.03
C GLN A 99 -22.76 5.81 -27.79
N ALA A 100 -22.98 6.86 -26.99
CA ALA A 100 -22.27 7.09 -25.73
C ALA A 100 -22.50 5.95 -24.72
N ARG A 101 -23.74 5.43 -24.62
CA ARG A 101 -24.07 4.28 -23.76
C ARG A 101 -23.34 3.01 -24.18
N ARG A 102 -23.43 2.65 -25.47
CA ARG A 102 -22.73 1.47 -26.03
C ARG A 102 -21.22 1.53 -25.79
N ARG A 103 -20.62 2.71 -25.93
CA ARG A 103 -19.20 2.93 -25.66
C ARG A 103 -18.85 2.74 -24.19
N TYR A 104 -19.66 3.30 -23.29
CA TYR A 104 -19.46 3.12 -21.85
C TYR A 104 -19.54 1.64 -21.45
N GLU A 105 -20.54 0.91 -21.95
CA GLU A 105 -20.70 -0.53 -21.73
C GLU A 105 -19.53 -1.34 -22.27
N TYR A 106 -19.15 -1.07 -23.52
CA TYR A 106 -18.02 -1.70 -24.18
C TYR A 106 -16.70 -1.47 -23.38
N MET A 107 -16.44 -0.24 -22.94
CA MET A 107 -15.26 0.07 -22.11
C MET A 107 -15.29 -0.66 -20.76
N LYS A 108 -16.47 -0.76 -20.13
CA LYS A 108 -16.66 -1.49 -18.87
C LYS A 108 -16.40 -2.99 -19.04
N GLN A 109 -16.88 -3.60 -20.13
CA GLN A 109 -16.64 -5.00 -20.45
C GLN A 109 -15.15 -5.26 -20.68
N LYS A 110 -14.50 -4.43 -21.50
CA LYS A 110 -13.07 -4.54 -21.76
C LYS A 110 -12.22 -4.43 -20.49
N GLU A 111 -12.56 -3.49 -19.59
CA GLU A 111 -11.86 -3.35 -18.31
C GLU A 111 -12.08 -4.60 -17.41
N ALA A 112 -13.27 -5.19 -17.43
CA ALA A 112 -13.54 -6.44 -16.72
C ALA A 112 -12.76 -7.63 -17.31
N GLU A 113 -12.65 -7.72 -18.63
CA GLU A 113 -11.82 -8.72 -19.31
C GLU A 113 -10.33 -8.56 -19.01
N GLU A 114 -9.82 -7.33 -19.01
CA GLU A 114 -8.44 -7.02 -18.64
C GLU A 114 -8.17 -7.40 -17.17
N ASN A 115 -9.09 -7.07 -16.25
CA ASN A 115 -9.00 -7.47 -14.85
C ASN A 115 -9.07 -8.99 -14.66
N GLU A 116 -9.89 -9.69 -15.45
CA GLU A 116 -9.96 -11.15 -15.42
C GLU A 116 -8.63 -11.77 -15.86
N LYS A 117 -8.10 -11.34 -17.01
CA LYS A 117 -6.81 -11.83 -17.52
C LYS A 117 -5.71 -11.62 -16.50
N TYR A 118 -5.62 -10.42 -15.95
CA TYR A 118 -4.65 -10.10 -14.91
C TYR A 118 -4.84 -10.98 -13.67
N PHE A 119 -6.08 -11.17 -13.21
CA PHE A 119 -6.39 -12.05 -12.09
C PHE A 119 -5.93 -13.50 -12.35
N GLN A 120 -6.17 -14.03 -13.55
CA GLN A 120 -5.70 -15.36 -13.95
C GLN A 120 -4.16 -15.43 -13.93
N GLU A 121 -3.47 -14.41 -14.43
CA GLU A 121 -2.00 -14.33 -14.40
C GLU A 121 -1.44 -14.35 -12.97
N ILE A 122 -2.02 -13.59 -12.04
CA ILE A 122 -1.51 -13.51 -10.65
C ILE A 122 -1.94 -14.70 -9.79
N SER A 123 -3.09 -15.30 -10.08
CA SER A 123 -3.66 -16.39 -9.28
C SER A 123 -3.21 -17.78 -9.73
N THR A 124 -2.40 -17.87 -10.79
CA THR A 124 -1.84 -19.11 -11.32
C THR A 124 -0.31 -19.03 -11.45
N GLY A 125 0.32 -20.18 -11.75
CA GLY A 125 1.75 -20.25 -12.06
C GLY A 125 2.70 -19.95 -10.90
N ALA A 126 3.87 -19.39 -11.23
CA ALA A 126 4.95 -19.13 -10.28
C ALA A 126 4.63 -17.95 -9.34
N SER A 127 3.94 -16.93 -9.83
CA SER A 127 3.57 -15.76 -9.03
C SER A 127 2.74 -16.17 -7.81
N TRP A 128 1.75 -17.04 -8.02
CA TRP A 128 0.93 -17.57 -6.93
C TRP A 128 1.74 -18.39 -5.92
N ARG A 129 2.71 -19.20 -6.38
CA ARG A 129 3.60 -19.96 -5.49
C ARG A 129 4.47 -19.04 -4.64
N THR A 130 5.09 -18.02 -5.25
CA THR A 130 5.92 -17.05 -4.53
C THR A 130 5.12 -16.28 -3.48
N PHE A 131 3.90 -15.85 -3.81
CA PHE A 131 2.99 -15.22 -2.85
C PHE A 131 2.68 -16.15 -1.67
N LYS A 132 2.36 -17.43 -1.93
CA LYS A 132 2.10 -18.40 -0.85
C LYS A 132 3.32 -18.60 0.06
N MET A 133 4.53 -18.70 -0.51
CA MET A 133 5.76 -18.83 0.29
C MET A 133 5.96 -17.62 1.22
N ILE A 134 5.77 -16.41 0.71
CA ILE A 134 5.87 -15.18 1.51
C ILE A 134 4.78 -15.15 2.58
N MET A 135 3.54 -15.49 2.22
CA MET A 135 2.43 -15.57 3.16
C MET A 135 2.72 -16.53 4.32
N TYR A 136 3.19 -17.74 4.04
CA TYR A 136 3.56 -18.70 5.09
C TYR A 136 4.74 -18.20 5.93
N GLY A 137 5.74 -17.56 5.31
CA GLY A 137 6.85 -16.95 6.04
C GLY A 137 6.40 -15.83 6.99
N CYS A 138 5.48 -14.96 6.54
CA CYS A 138 4.92 -13.91 7.38
C CYS A 138 4.05 -14.46 8.52
N LEU A 139 3.25 -15.49 8.27
CA LEU A 139 2.46 -16.17 9.31
C LEU A 139 3.37 -16.83 10.35
N PHE A 140 4.39 -17.54 9.90
CA PHE A 140 5.37 -18.20 10.76
C PHE A 140 6.10 -17.19 11.65
N LEU A 141 6.60 -16.09 11.08
CA LEU A 141 7.25 -15.05 11.86
C LEU A 141 6.28 -14.31 12.79
N SER A 142 5.07 -13.99 12.33
CA SER A 142 4.03 -13.41 13.19
C SER A 142 3.76 -14.29 14.41
N PHE A 143 3.63 -15.60 14.20
CA PHE A 143 3.44 -16.59 15.27
C PHE A 143 4.64 -16.65 16.22
N ILE A 144 5.87 -16.76 15.71
CA ILE A 144 7.06 -16.84 16.56
C ILE A 144 7.29 -15.55 17.33
N PHE A 145 7.16 -14.36 16.72
CA PHE A 145 7.28 -13.09 17.45
C PHE A 145 6.23 -13.00 18.57
N THR A 146 5.02 -13.51 18.34
CA THR A 146 3.97 -13.53 19.36
C THR A 146 4.32 -14.47 20.51
N ILE A 147 4.80 -15.69 20.21
CA ILE A 147 5.24 -16.67 21.21
C ILE A 147 6.44 -16.13 22.01
N ASP A 148 7.45 -15.62 21.32
CA ASP A 148 8.68 -15.12 21.93
C ASP A 148 8.43 -13.92 22.85
N HIS A 149 7.45 -13.08 22.52
CA HIS A 149 7.11 -11.92 23.34
C HIS A 149 6.21 -12.26 24.55
N LEU A 150 5.24 -13.17 24.37
CA LEU A 150 4.20 -13.45 25.38
C LEU A 150 4.44 -14.68 26.23
N ILE A 151 4.97 -15.76 25.66
CA ILE A 151 4.99 -17.09 26.28
C ILE A 151 6.38 -17.44 26.79
N LEU A 152 7.42 -17.18 26.00
CA LEU A 152 8.77 -17.58 26.35
C LEU A 152 9.39 -16.69 27.45
N PRO A 153 10.26 -17.25 28.31
CA PRO A 153 10.88 -16.52 29.39
C PRO A 153 11.90 -15.51 28.87
N SER A 154 11.91 -14.31 29.45
CA SER A 154 12.89 -13.28 29.09
C SER A 154 14.26 -13.57 29.67
N LYS A 155 15.32 -13.20 28.93
CA LYS A 155 16.70 -13.25 29.42
C LYS A 155 17.14 -11.85 29.86
N TRP A 156 17.87 -11.79 30.95
CA TRP A 156 18.31 -10.55 31.58
C TRP A 156 19.80 -10.37 31.35
N GLU A 157 20.18 -9.17 30.96
CA GLU A 157 21.57 -8.77 30.76
C GLU A 157 21.83 -7.46 31.48
N GLU A 158 22.87 -7.42 32.30
CA GLU A 158 23.32 -6.21 32.97
C GLU A 158 24.20 -5.39 32.02
N ASP A 159 23.95 -4.09 31.96
CA ASP A 159 24.72 -3.15 31.14
C ASP A 159 24.78 -1.78 31.85
N GLU A 160 25.60 -0.88 31.33
CA GLU A 160 25.77 0.47 31.85
C GLU A 160 25.33 1.51 30.82
N LEU A 161 24.80 2.62 31.31
CA LEU A 161 24.47 3.78 30.48
C LEU A 161 25.76 4.50 30.06
N ALA A 162 26.11 4.44 28.77
CA ALA A 162 27.27 5.15 28.25
C ALA A 162 26.97 6.62 27.97
N LYS A 163 25.85 6.90 27.30
CA LYS A 163 25.41 8.26 26.93
C LYS A 163 23.89 8.30 26.79
N GLY A 164 23.29 9.44 27.12
CA GLY A 164 21.96 9.80 26.64
C GLY A 164 21.81 11.30 26.45
N ASN A 165 20.75 11.70 25.77
CA ASN A 165 20.54 13.10 25.39
C ASN A 165 19.11 13.55 25.74
N ARG A 166 18.96 14.32 26.83
CA ARG A 166 17.66 14.86 27.27
C ARG A 166 17.11 15.95 26.35
N ILE A 167 17.95 16.59 25.54
CA ILE A 167 17.59 17.79 24.76
C ILE A 167 16.73 17.40 23.55
N LEU A 168 16.93 16.20 22.99
CA LEU A 168 16.20 15.70 21.84
C LEU A 168 15.11 14.72 22.28
N THR A 169 13.94 15.27 22.64
CA THR A 169 12.73 14.47 22.91
C THR A 169 11.93 14.27 21.63
N TYR A 170 11.49 13.02 21.39
CA TYR A 170 10.68 12.64 20.23
C TYR A 170 9.32 12.09 20.68
N SER A 171 8.35 12.05 19.76
CA SER A 171 7.11 11.29 19.95
C SER A 171 7.33 9.83 19.60
N GLY A 172 6.98 8.93 20.51
CA GLY A 172 7.04 7.48 20.32
C GLY A 172 5.72 6.88 19.86
N ILE A 173 5.72 5.57 19.61
CA ILE A 173 4.54 4.80 19.25
C ILE A 173 3.76 4.45 20.52
N ARG A 174 4.47 4.06 21.59
CA ARG A 174 3.89 3.73 22.89
C ARG A 174 3.84 4.92 23.83
N HIS A 175 4.90 5.72 23.85
CA HIS A 175 5.01 6.85 24.78
C HIS A 175 5.05 8.18 24.04
N ASN A 176 4.34 9.18 24.56
CA ASN A 176 4.26 10.50 23.93
C ASN A 176 5.60 11.27 23.93
N LYS A 177 6.49 10.98 24.89
CA LYS A 177 7.82 11.59 25.00
C LYS A 177 8.87 10.52 25.28
N ILE A 178 9.76 10.33 24.31
CA ILE A 178 10.85 9.36 24.36
C ILE A 178 12.19 10.02 24.06
N VAL A 179 13.25 9.40 24.57
CA VAL A 179 14.64 9.78 24.34
C VAL A 179 15.47 8.54 24.01
N PRO A 180 16.49 8.67 23.14
CA PRO A 180 17.42 7.58 22.89
C PRO A 180 18.47 7.50 24.01
N ILE A 181 18.68 6.31 24.53
CA ILE A 181 19.80 5.95 25.39
C ILE A 181 20.75 5.04 24.63
N ILE A 182 22.04 5.13 24.94
CA ILE A 182 23.08 4.30 24.37
C ILE A 182 23.75 3.56 25.53
N SER A 183 23.73 2.23 25.48
CA SER A 183 24.45 1.43 26.47
C SER A 183 25.95 1.38 26.15
N LYS A 184 26.76 0.88 27.09
CA LYS A 184 28.21 0.70 26.92
C LYS A 184 28.56 -0.23 25.76
N ASN A 185 27.71 -1.21 25.50
CA ASN A 185 27.79 -2.10 24.35
C ASN A 185 27.36 -1.44 23.03
N LYS A 186 27.15 -0.12 23.01
CA LYS A 186 26.75 0.71 21.86
C LYS A 186 25.37 0.37 21.30
N GLU A 187 24.53 -0.31 22.07
CA GLU A 187 23.14 -0.55 21.69
C GLU A 187 22.31 0.71 21.94
N LYS A 188 21.52 1.11 20.94
CA LYS A 188 20.63 2.27 21.01
C LYS A 188 19.22 1.82 21.34
N VAL A 189 18.66 2.36 22.41
CA VAL A 189 17.30 2.04 22.88
C VAL A 189 16.48 3.30 23.08
N TRP A 190 15.23 3.30 22.64
CA TRP A 190 14.31 4.41 22.87
C TRP A 190 13.47 4.14 24.12
N VAL A 191 13.57 5.00 25.11
CA VAL A 191 12.90 4.87 26.41
C VAL A 191 12.08 6.12 26.72
N LYS A 192 11.13 5.99 27.62
CA LYS A 192 10.33 7.12 28.11
C LYS A 192 11.25 8.18 28.74
N THR A 193 11.00 9.46 28.49
CA THR A 193 11.84 10.55 29.03
C THR A 193 11.97 10.51 30.56
N SER A 194 10.92 10.08 31.28
CA SER A 194 10.97 9.93 32.74
C SER A 194 11.88 8.78 33.20
N PHE A 195 12.09 7.76 32.37
CA PHE A 195 13.00 6.66 32.67
C PHE A 195 14.46 7.06 32.58
N TYR A 196 14.80 7.89 31.57
CA TYR A 196 16.16 8.39 31.41
C TYR A 196 16.65 9.12 32.66
N ALA A 197 15.78 9.89 33.32
CA ALA A 197 16.16 10.62 34.50
C ALA A 197 16.63 9.72 35.65
N SER A 198 15.98 8.57 35.82
CA SER A 198 16.39 7.55 36.77
C SER A 198 17.65 6.84 36.31
N ALA A 199 17.72 6.40 35.06
CA ALA A 199 18.87 5.67 34.51
C ALA A 199 20.18 6.48 34.56
N GLU A 200 20.13 7.80 34.39
CA GLU A 200 21.30 8.68 34.49
C GLU A 200 21.85 8.79 35.92
N ASN A 201 20.98 8.72 36.93
CA ASN A 201 21.39 8.81 38.33
C ASN A 201 22.05 7.52 38.84
N PHE A 202 21.58 6.35 38.40
CA PHE A 202 22.06 5.05 38.90
C PHE A 202 23.04 4.34 37.97
N GLN A 203 23.17 4.81 36.72
CA GLN A 203 24.07 4.36 35.65
C GLN A 203 23.95 2.88 35.23
N THR A 204 23.49 2.00 36.10
CA THR A 204 23.31 0.56 35.85
C THR A 204 21.92 0.32 35.26
N ILE A 205 21.86 -0.37 34.13
CA ILE A 205 20.62 -0.73 33.45
C ILE A 205 20.57 -2.25 33.24
N TYR A 206 19.37 -2.80 33.25
CA TYR A 206 19.15 -4.22 32.98
C TYR A 206 18.24 -4.34 31.75
N LEU A 207 18.72 -5.08 30.76
CA LEU A 207 18.04 -5.29 29.49
C LEU A 207 17.23 -6.59 29.58
N GLU A 208 15.91 -6.46 29.55
CA GLU A 208 14.98 -7.60 29.44
C GLU A 208 14.85 -7.95 27.95
N ARG A 209 15.47 -9.03 27.51
CA ARG A 209 15.45 -9.50 26.12
C ARG A 209 14.47 -10.64 25.92
N THR A 210 13.91 -10.74 24.71
CA THR A 210 13.14 -11.92 24.31
C THR A 210 14.04 -13.16 24.19
N PHE A 211 13.45 -14.34 24.27
CA PHE A 211 14.21 -15.59 24.38
C PHE A 211 14.89 -15.95 23.07
N ILE A 212 14.12 -15.98 21.97
CA ILE A 212 14.55 -16.39 20.64
C ILE A 212 15.30 -15.24 20.00
N PHE A 213 14.64 -14.10 19.76
CA PHE A 213 15.22 -13.04 18.92
C PHE A 213 16.19 -12.10 19.65
N ARG A 214 16.33 -12.24 20.97
CA ARG A 214 17.16 -11.36 21.82
C ARG A 214 16.84 -9.86 21.69
N ASP A 215 15.63 -9.54 21.23
CA ASP A 215 15.16 -8.16 21.10
C ASP A 215 14.87 -7.57 22.48
N ILE A 216 15.30 -6.34 22.71
CA ILE A 216 15.09 -5.64 23.99
C ILE A 216 13.60 -5.30 24.15
N LYS A 217 12.94 -5.99 25.06
CA LYS A 217 11.52 -5.84 25.40
C LYS A 217 11.32 -4.64 26.33
N ARG A 218 12.14 -4.54 27.38
CA ARG A 218 12.14 -3.43 28.35
C ARG A 218 13.54 -3.17 28.86
N VAL A 219 13.74 -1.97 29.37
CA VAL A 219 14.92 -1.57 30.11
C VAL A 219 14.50 -1.31 31.55
N TRP A 220 15.29 -1.81 32.49
CA TRP A 220 15.07 -1.71 33.92
C TRP A 220 16.23 -0.97 34.58
N THR A 221 15.95 -0.26 35.67
CA THR A 221 16.93 0.36 36.55
C THR A 221 16.46 0.19 37.99
N TRP A 222 17.40 0.09 38.93
CA TRP A 222 17.08 0.08 40.34
C TRP A 222 17.10 1.51 40.89
N GLU A 223 15.98 2.01 41.40
CA GLU A 223 15.84 3.36 41.95
C GLU A 223 15.33 3.30 43.39
N LYS A 224 16.12 3.82 44.35
CA LYS A 224 15.72 4.12 45.75
C LYS A 224 14.82 3.06 46.42
N ASP A 225 15.09 1.77 46.20
CA ASP A 225 14.37 0.60 46.76
C ASP A 225 13.28 -0.04 45.86
N GLY A 226 13.25 0.28 44.56
CA GLY A 226 12.35 -0.39 43.62
C GLY A 226 12.87 -0.54 42.20
N TRP A 227 12.36 -1.56 41.52
CA TRP A 227 12.54 -1.75 40.08
C TRP A 227 11.69 -0.75 39.29
N TYR A 228 12.35 0.09 38.50
CA TYR A 228 11.69 0.96 37.55
C TYR A 228 11.99 0.52 36.12
N SER A 229 11.02 0.57 35.22
CA SER A 229 11.18 0.11 33.84
C SER A 229 10.56 1.02 32.80
N SER A 230 11.09 0.93 31.59
CA SER A 230 10.50 1.47 30.38
C SER A 230 10.42 0.40 29.32
N ALA A 231 9.25 0.24 28.71
CA ALA A 231 9.16 -0.47 27.44
C ALA A 231 9.94 0.29 26.37
N THR A 232 10.50 -0.45 25.42
CA THR A 232 11.24 0.16 24.31
C THR A 232 10.29 0.65 23.22
N ASP A 233 10.63 1.78 22.59
CA ASP A 233 9.94 2.29 21.40
C ASP A 233 10.77 2.03 20.13
N PHE A 234 10.10 2.00 18.97
CA PHE A 234 10.72 1.77 17.66
C PHE A 234 11.58 0.49 17.53
N SER A 235 11.35 -0.50 18.38
CA SER A 235 11.92 -1.85 18.28
C SER A 235 10.84 -2.85 17.86
N VAL A 236 11.24 -4.05 17.43
CA VAL A 236 10.30 -5.14 17.11
C VAL A 236 9.44 -5.48 18.33
N SER A 237 10.06 -5.75 19.48
CA SER A 237 9.35 -5.99 20.75
C SER A 237 8.51 -4.80 21.21
N GLY A 238 8.99 -3.57 21.02
CA GLY A 238 8.29 -2.33 21.37
C GLY A 238 7.04 -2.09 20.52
N SER A 239 7.07 -2.51 19.27
CA SER A 239 5.94 -2.42 18.35
C SER A 239 4.84 -3.46 18.60
N PHE A 240 5.01 -4.38 19.55
CA PHE A 240 3.99 -5.39 19.86
C PHE A 240 2.68 -4.74 20.37
N PRO A 241 1.49 -5.13 19.83
CA PRO A 241 1.21 -6.23 18.89
C PRO A 241 1.13 -5.82 17.40
N ILE A 242 1.49 -4.59 17.05
CA ILE A 242 1.31 -4.01 15.71
C ILE A 242 2.06 -4.81 14.64
N LEU A 243 3.34 -5.14 14.85
CA LEU A 243 4.13 -5.85 13.84
C LEU A 243 3.59 -7.27 13.54
N PRO A 244 3.30 -8.15 14.52
CA PRO A 244 2.69 -9.44 14.23
C PRO A 244 1.36 -9.33 13.48
N ILE A 245 0.49 -8.38 13.84
CA ILE A 245 -0.78 -8.14 13.13
C ILE A 245 -0.53 -7.68 11.69
N PHE A 246 0.42 -6.78 11.49
CA PHE A 246 0.81 -6.32 10.17
C PHE A 246 1.31 -7.46 9.28
N LEU A 247 2.09 -8.41 9.82
CA LEU A 247 2.55 -9.61 9.11
C LEU A 247 1.42 -10.59 8.73
N ILE A 248 0.20 -10.45 9.28
CA ILE A 248 -0.95 -11.29 8.89
C ILE A 248 -1.60 -10.80 7.58
N ILE A 249 -1.28 -9.60 7.09
CA ILE A 249 -1.90 -9.02 5.89
C ILE A 249 -1.85 -9.94 4.66
N PRO A 250 -0.72 -10.59 4.29
CA PRO A 250 -0.69 -11.54 3.16
C PRO A 250 -1.67 -12.71 3.31
N PHE A 251 -1.93 -13.16 4.54
CA PHE A 251 -2.92 -14.20 4.81
C PHE A 251 -4.34 -13.69 4.58
N ILE A 252 -4.65 -12.47 5.05
CA ILE A 252 -5.93 -11.83 4.76
C ILE A 252 -6.13 -11.70 3.24
N THR A 253 -5.09 -11.26 2.51
CA THR A 253 -5.09 -11.16 1.05
C THR A 253 -5.48 -12.47 0.38
N TYR A 254 -5.03 -13.61 0.91
CA TYR A 254 -5.40 -14.93 0.39
C TYR A 254 -6.90 -15.22 0.51
N PHE A 255 -7.56 -14.81 1.60
CA PHE A 255 -9.01 -15.02 1.79
C PHE A 255 -9.88 -14.07 0.97
N ILE A 256 -9.45 -12.82 0.79
CA ILE A 256 -10.21 -11.83 0.01
C ILE A 256 -9.95 -11.92 -1.51
N LYS A 257 -9.59 -13.12 -1.99
CA LYS A 257 -9.27 -13.39 -3.40
C LYS A 257 -10.43 -13.00 -4.32
N GLY A 258 -10.17 -12.11 -5.29
CA GLY A 258 -11.21 -11.68 -6.22
C GLY A 258 -10.69 -10.94 -7.45
N ARG A 259 -11.56 -10.76 -8.46
CA ARG A 259 -11.27 -10.13 -9.75
C ARG A 259 -11.29 -8.58 -9.68
N THR A 260 -10.88 -8.03 -8.54
CA THR A 260 -10.93 -6.59 -8.29
C THR A 260 -9.54 -5.97 -8.42
N LEU A 261 -9.50 -4.70 -8.79
CA LEU A 261 -8.26 -3.91 -8.79
C LEU A 261 -7.66 -3.83 -7.38
N ALA A 262 -8.52 -3.75 -6.35
CA ALA A 262 -8.10 -3.70 -4.95
C ALA A 262 -7.34 -4.97 -4.54
N TYR A 263 -7.88 -6.15 -4.85
CA TYR A 263 -7.19 -7.42 -4.63
C TYR A 263 -5.87 -7.48 -5.39
N SER A 264 -5.86 -7.07 -6.66
CA SER A 264 -4.67 -7.05 -7.50
C SER A 264 -3.55 -6.19 -6.89
N LEU A 265 -3.88 -5.00 -6.38
CA LEU A 265 -2.93 -4.14 -5.69
C LEU A 265 -2.42 -4.79 -4.40
N LEU A 266 -3.33 -5.30 -3.58
CA LEU A 266 -3.00 -5.91 -2.29
C LEU A 266 -2.13 -7.18 -2.48
N PHE A 267 -2.38 -7.97 -3.52
CA PHE A 267 -1.58 -9.12 -3.91
C PHE A 267 -0.14 -8.71 -4.24
N ASN A 268 0.05 -7.66 -5.05
CA ASN A 268 1.40 -7.19 -5.40
C ASN A 268 2.14 -6.60 -4.20
N VAL A 269 1.45 -5.84 -3.34
CA VAL A 269 1.99 -5.36 -2.07
C VAL A 269 2.45 -6.56 -1.23
N SER A 270 1.59 -7.56 -1.07
CA SER A 270 1.91 -8.77 -0.31
C SER A 270 3.06 -9.57 -0.91
N LYS A 271 3.17 -9.63 -2.24
CA LYS A 271 4.23 -10.39 -2.92
C LYS A 271 5.58 -9.66 -2.89
N TYR A 272 5.63 -8.36 -3.14
CA TYR A 272 6.91 -7.66 -3.32
C TYR A 272 7.37 -6.95 -2.05
N ILE A 273 6.46 -6.31 -1.32
CA ILE A 273 6.84 -5.51 -0.14
C ILE A 273 7.07 -6.42 1.05
N PHE A 274 6.18 -7.37 1.34
CA PHE A 274 6.35 -8.24 2.51
C PHE A 274 7.57 -9.16 2.40
N GLY A 275 7.94 -9.61 1.20
CA GLY A 275 9.20 -10.34 1.00
C GLY A 275 10.41 -9.52 1.44
N LEU A 276 10.47 -8.23 1.06
CA LEU A 276 11.54 -7.32 1.50
C LEU A 276 11.50 -7.06 3.01
N ILE A 277 10.30 -6.90 3.57
CA ILE A 277 10.12 -6.71 5.02
C ILE A 277 10.61 -7.92 5.80
N LEU A 278 10.31 -9.15 5.35
CA LEU A 278 10.80 -10.37 6.01
C LEU A 278 12.32 -10.42 6.03
N VAL A 279 12.97 -10.16 4.88
CA VAL A 279 14.44 -10.15 4.79
C VAL A 279 15.02 -9.08 5.70
N PHE A 280 14.47 -7.87 5.68
CA PHE A 280 14.91 -6.78 6.55
C PHE A 280 14.74 -7.10 8.04
N LEU A 281 13.60 -7.66 8.44
CA LEU A 281 13.33 -8.04 9.84
C LEU A 281 14.30 -9.12 10.32
N LEU A 282 14.58 -10.12 9.50
CA LEU A 282 15.51 -11.20 9.84
C LEU A 282 16.97 -10.72 9.87
N TYR A 283 17.35 -9.83 8.96
CA TYR A 283 18.73 -9.34 8.90
C TYR A 283 19.04 -8.28 9.97
N SER A 284 18.05 -7.46 10.35
CA SER A 284 18.25 -6.47 11.41
C SER A 284 18.48 -7.16 12.76
N ASN A 285 19.49 -6.70 13.50
CA ASN A 285 19.94 -7.27 14.78
C ASN A 285 20.26 -8.78 14.72
N ASP A 286 20.71 -9.29 13.56
CA ASP A 286 21.09 -10.70 13.38
C ASP A 286 20.02 -11.72 13.81
N ARG A 287 18.74 -11.32 13.75
CA ARG A 287 17.60 -12.17 14.14
C ARG A 287 17.56 -13.50 13.40
N TRP A 288 18.06 -13.54 12.17
CA TRP A 288 18.20 -14.77 11.39
C TRP A 288 19.07 -15.81 12.09
N ALA A 289 20.20 -15.40 12.68
CA ALA A 289 21.13 -16.28 13.37
C ALA A 289 20.51 -16.79 14.67
N HIS A 290 19.89 -15.87 15.43
CA HIS A 290 19.17 -16.23 16.65
C HIS A 290 17.96 -17.13 16.38
N LEU A 291 17.24 -16.95 15.27
CA LEU A 291 16.12 -17.80 14.90
C LEU A 291 16.58 -19.24 14.60
N ILE A 292 17.71 -19.39 13.88
CA ILE A 292 18.26 -20.71 13.55
C ILE A 292 18.79 -21.42 14.80
N THR A 293 19.40 -20.68 15.72
CA THR A 293 19.93 -21.25 16.98
C THR A 293 18.93 -21.28 18.11
N LEU A 294 17.66 -20.90 17.87
CA LEU A 294 16.60 -20.80 18.88
C LEU A 294 17.02 -19.93 20.09
N GLY A 295 17.77 -18.86 19.82
CA GLY A 295 18.24 -17.91 20.81
C GLY A 295 19.37 -18.42 21.70
N LEU A 296 20.11 -19.46 21.27
CA LEU A 296 21.29 -19.99 21.97
C LEU A 296 22.57 -19.21 21.68
N LEU A 297 22.62 -18.53 20.52
CA LEU A 297 23.56 -17.42 20.30
C LEU A 297 23.22 -16.24 21.22
#